data_AF-A0A8J8JTJ2-F1
#
_entry.id   AF-A0A8J8JTJ2-F1
#
_cell.length_a   1.000
_cell.length_b   1.000
_cell.length_c   1.000
_cell.angle_alpha   90.00
_cell.angle_beta   90.00
_cell.angle_gamma   90.00
#
_symmetry.space_group_name_H-M   'P 1'
#
loop_
_entity.id
_entity.type
_entity.pdbx_description
1 polymer ?
#
loop_
_entity_poly.entity_id
_entity_poly.type
_entity_poly.pdbx_seq_one_letter_code
_entity_poly.pdbx_strand_id
1 'polypeptide(L)'
;MSKENYTTLVSESFDQVDEKLTYEVPFRRWLVREIEEQRLTISEAIKRFNFNPVNGGSLIYAWRCKYAPEMVLDLPLMTEKEKQHLETLQKQLKTIEKQLEDARMKNLALNTLI
;
A
#
# COMPACT_ATOMS: atom_id res chain seq x y z
N MET A 1 -34.48 14.16 26.13
CA MET A 1 -33.44 13.38 25.42
C MET A 1 -32.76 14.33 24.47
N SER A 2 -31.54 14.76 24.81
CA SER A 2 -30.81 15.78 24.06
C SER A 2 -30.19 15.16 22.80
N LYS A 3 -30.41 15.76 21.64
CA LYS A 3 -29.74 15.37 20.38
C LYS A 3 -28.31 15.92 20.46
N GLU A 4 -27.35 15.03 20.66
CA GLU A 4 -25.93 15.38 20.51
C GLU A 4 -25.66 15.59 19.01
N ASN A 5 -25.52 16.86 18.61
CA ASN A 5 -25.10 17.22 17.27
C ASN A 5 -23.61 16.91 17.13
N TYR A 6 -23.27 15.81 16.45
CA TYR A 6 -21.89 15.45 16.13
C TYR A 6 -21.40 16.26 14.92
N THR A 7 -21.27 17.57 15.05
CA THR A 7 -20.55 18.38 14.07
C THR A 7 -19.06 18.27 14.40
N THR A 8 -18.37 17.29 13.82
CA THR A 8 -16.91 17.20 13.91
C THR A 8 -16.29 17.92 12.71
N LEU A 9 -15.61 19.04 12.97
CA LEU A 9 -14.79 19.77 12.00
C LEU A 9 -13.64 18.86 11.54
N VAL A 10 -13.68 18.41 10.28
CA VAL A 10 -12.68 17.49 9.70
C VAL A 10 -11.37 18.21 9.34
N SER A 11 -11.39 19.53 9.18
CA SER A 11 -10.23 20.44 9.00
C SER A 11 -10.77 21.82 8.62
N GLU A 12 -10.02 22.91 8.83
CA GLU A 12 -10.36 24.27 8.33
C GLU A 12 -10.67 24.34 6.83
N SER A 13 -10.35 23.28 6.06
CA SER A 13 -10.51 23.23 4.60
C SER A 13 -11.63 22.30 4.10
N PHE A 14 -12.36 21.61 4.98
CA PHE A 14 -13.33 20.60 4.56
C PHE A 14 -14.61 20.62 5.41
N ASP A 15 -15.69 21.11 4.82
CA ASP A 15 -17.03 21.05 5.40
C ASP A 15 -17.68 19.67 5.19
N GLN A 16 -18.39 19.18 6.23
CA GLN A 16 -19.30 18.04 6.11
C GLN A 16 -20.72 18.53 5.79
N VAL A 17 -21.43 17.80 4.93
CA VAL A 17 -22.89 17.95 4.78
C VAL A 17 -23.61 16.67 5.19
N ASP A 18 -24.64 16.89 6.00
CA ASP A 18 -25.29 16.00 6.96
C ASP A 18 -26.41 15.09 6.38
N GLU A 19 -26.99 14.28 7.27
CA GLU A 19 -28.19 13.41 7.25
C GLU A 19 -28.27 12.28 6.20
N LYS A 20 -27.63 12.43 5.04
CA LYS A 20 -27.37 11.34 4.07
C LYS A 20 -25.87 11.11 3.82
N LEU A 21 -25.01 11.86 4.55
CA LEU A 21 -23.57 11.68 4.80
C LEU A 21 -22.76 11.06 3.65
N THR A 22 -22.81 11.71 2.49
CA THR A 22 -21.88 11.39 1.40
C THR A 22 -20.70 12.37 1.47
N TYR A 23 -19.59 11.94 2.05
CA TYR A 23 -18.32 12.69 2.12
C TYR A 23 -17.93 13.35 0.79
N GLU A 24 -17.27 14.51 0.83
CA GLU A 24 -16.80 15.17 -0.39
C GLU A 24 -15.92 14.25 -1.25
N VAL A 25 -16.12 14.25 -2.57
CA VAL A 25 -15.34 13.39 -3.50
C VAL A 25 -13.83 13.66 -3.38
N PRO A 26 -13.36 14.94 -3.30
CA PRO A 26 -11.96 15.25 -3.04
C PRO A 26 -11.43 14.62 -1.75
N PHE A 27 -12.20 14.67 -0.67
CA PHE A 27 -11.81 14.08 0.62
C PHE A 27 -11.66 12.56 0.51
N ARG A 28 -12.61 11.87 -0.13
CA ARG A 28 -12.52 10.40 -0.32
C ARG A 28 -11.29 10.03 -1.14
N ARG A 29 -11.01 10.78 -2.21
CA ARG A 29 -9.84 10.56 -3.06
C ARG A 29 -8.55 10.80 -2.29
N TRP A 30 -8.47 11.90 -1.54
CA TRP A 30 -7.32 12.21 -0.70
C TRP A 30 -7.09 11.12 0.37
N LEU A 31 -8.14 10.69 1.06
CA LEU A 31 -8.02 9.67 2.11
C LEU A 31 -7.53 8.33 1.55
N VAL A 32 -8.06 7.90 0.40
CA VAL A 32 -7.57 6.69 -0.27
C VAL A 32 -6.09 6.83 -0.62
N ARG A 33 -5.65 8.02 -1.07
CA ARG A 33 -4.23 8.29 -1.38
C ARG A 33 -3.34 8.08 -0.17
N GLU A 34 -3.70 8.68 0.96
CA GLU A 34 -2.94 8.57 2.19
C GLU A 34 -2.83 7.13 2.70
N ILE A 35 -3.87 6.32 2.45
CA ILE A 35 -3.89 4.90 2.82
C ILE A 35 -3.03 4.06 1.87
N GLU A 36 -3.13 4.26 0.55
CA GLU A 36 -2.32 3.53 -0.42
C GLU A 36 -0.83 3.89 -0.32
N GLU A 37 -0.50 5.15 -0.02
CA GLU A 37 0.86 5.63 0.22
C GLU A 37 1.37 5.28 1.64
N GLN A 38 0.62 4.48 2.40
CA GLN A 38 0.94 3.98 3.74
C GLN A 38 1.25 5.06 4.79
N ARG A 39 0.83 6.32 4.55
CA ARG A 39 0.95 7.43 5.52
C ARG A 39 -0.11 7.37 6.61
N LEU A 40 -1.24 6.73 6.32
CA LEU A 40 -2.36 6.60 7.25
C LEU A 40 -2.90 5.18 7.23
N THR A 41 -3.05 4.56 8.41
CA THR A 41 -3.73 3.26 8.51
C THR A 41 -5.24 3.44 8.56
N ILE A 42 -5.99 2.41 8.17
CA ILE A 42 -7.47 2.43 8.25
C ILE A 42 -7.93 2.68 9.70
N SER A 43 -7.27 2.06 10.69
CA SER A 43 -7.62 2.27 12.10
C SER A 43 -7.36 3.72 12.55
N GLU A 44 -6.26 4.31 12.09
CA GLU A 44 -5.93 5.70 12.38
C GLU A 44 -6.91 6.66 11.69
N ALA A 45 -7.29 6.38 10.44
CA ALA A 45 -8.32 7.13 9.73
C ALA A 45 -9.67 7.09 10.47
N ILE A 46 -10.08 5.92 10.97
CA ILE A 46 -11.31 5.73 11.75
C ILE A 46 -11.30 6.61 13.00
N LYS A 47 -10.20 6.59 13.76
CA LYS A 47 -10.07 7.42 14.97
C LYS A 47 -10.01 8.90 14.64
N ARG A 48 -9.19 9.29 13.67
CA ARG A 48 -8.90 10.68 13.32
C ARG A 48 -10.10 11.41 12.71
N PHE A 49 -10.91 10.71 11.92
CA PHE A 49 -12.08 11.29 11.25
C PHE A 49 -13.41 10.88 11.89
N ASN A 50 -13.35 10.26 13.07
CA ASN A 50 -14.52 9.82 13.83
C ASN A 50 -15.48 8.94 13.00
N PHE A 51 -14.94 8.05 12.16
CA PHE A 51 -15.76 7.07 11.45
C PHE A 51 -16.35 6.06 12.43
N ASN A 52 -17.50 5.49 12.09
CA ASN A 52 -18.09 4.41 12.88
C ASN A 52 -17.09 3.24 12.99
N PRO A 53 -16.72 2.78 14.20
CA PRO A 53 -15.73 1.69 14.38
C PRO A 53 -16.12 0.37 13.70
N VAL A 54 -17.42 0.10 13.55
CA VAL A 54 -17.95 -1.14 12.98
C VAL A 54 -18.05 -1.04 11.45
N ASN A 55 -18.50 0.10 10.92
CA ASN A 55 -18.80 0.26 9.49
C ASN A 55 -17.75 1.08 8.71
N GLY A 56 -16.87 1.80 9.40
CA GLY A 56 -15.89 2.71 8.83
C GLY A 56 -14.86 1.99 7.96
N GLY A 57 -14.46 0.77 8.35
CA GLY A 57 -13.58 -0.07 7.54
C GLY A 57 -14.20 -0.42 6.18
N SER A 58 -15.46 -0.87 6.18
CA SER A 58 -16.21 -1.21 4.97
C SER A 58 -16.43 0.01 4.07
N LEU A 59 -16.68 1.18 4.66
CA LEU A 59 -16.83 2.44 3.94
C LEU A 59 -15.55 2.85 3.21
N ILE A 60 -14.41 2.80 3.92
CA ILE A 60 -13.09 3.09 3.36
C ILE A 60 -12.76 2.08 2.26
N TYR A 61 -13.05 0.79 2.47
CA TYR A 61 -12.84 -0.24 1.46
C TYR A 61 -13.61 0.05 0.16
N ALA A 62 -14.88 0.45 0.26
CA ALA A 62 -15.67 0.83 -0.90
C ALA A 62 -15.05 2.03 -1.67
N TRP A 63 -14.46 2.99 -0.96
CA TRP A 63 -13.75 4.11 -1.59
C TRP A 63 -12.44 3.66 -2.24
N ARG A 64 -11.69 2.74 -1.62
CA ARG A 64 -10.48 2.16 -2.21
C ARG A 64 -10.80 1.44 -3.52
N CYS A 65 -11.83 0.60 -3.56
CA CYS A 65 -12.26 -0.06 -4.79
C CYS A 65 -12.62 0.91 -5.92
N LYS A 66 -13.17 2.09 -5.57
CA LYS A 66 -13.58 3.09 -6.55
C LYS A 66 -12.43 3.95 -7.06
N TYR A 67 -11.53 4.39 -6.18
CA TYR A 67 -10.54 5.41 -6.50
C TYR A 67 -9.11 4.88 -6.64
N ALA A 68 -8.75 3.76 -6.01
CA ALA A 68 -7.40 3.21 -6.11
C ALA A 68 -6.97 2.84 -7.55
N PRO A 69 -7.84 2.31 -8.43
CA PRO A 69 -7.44 2.02 -9.82
C PRO A 69 -7.13 3.28 -10.65
N GLU A 70 -7.70 4.43 -10.29
CA GLU A 70 -7.45 5.72 -10.96
C GLU A 70 -6.14 6.35 -10.48
N MET A 71 -5.53 5.82 -9.43
CA MET A 71 -4.33 6.39 -8.82
C MET A 71 -3.08 5.84 -9.47
N VAL A 72 -2.32 6.72 -10.11
CA VAL A 72 -0.92 6.47 -10.42
C VAL A 72 -0.15 6.69 -9.12
N LEU A 73 0.15 5.60 -8.42
CA LEU A 73 1.02 5.63 -7.25
C LEU A 73 2.46 5.69 -7.74
N ASP A 74 3.18 6.75 -7.36
CA ASP A 74 4.61 6.80 -7.59
C ASP A 74 5.28 5.74 -6.72
N LEU A 75 6.07 4.86 -7.35
CA LEU A 75 6.89 3.92 -6.59
C LEU A 75 7.85 4.72 -5.70
N PRO A 76 7.93 4.40 -4.40
CA PRO A 76 8.88 5.08 -3.52
C PRO A 76 10.29 4.87 -4.07
N LEU A 77 11.11 5.92 -4.01
CA LEU A 77 12.51 5.84 -4.38
C LEU A 77 13.20 4.81 -3.48
N MET A 78 13.89 3.85 -4.10
CA MET A 78 14.69 2.87 -3.35
C MET A 78 15.68 3.60 -2.44
N THR A 79 15.70 3.21 -1.17
CA THR A 79 16.69 3.67 -0.21
C THR A 79 18.07 3.11 -0.57
N GLU A 80 19.13 3.81 -0.14
CA GLU A 80 20.51 3.37 -0.41
C GLU A 80 20.80 1.97 0.15
N LYS A 81 20.22 1.65 1.31
CA LYS A 81 20.34 0.33 1.92
C LYS A 81 19.67 -0.77 1.08
N GLU A 82 18.49 -0.50 0.52
CA GLU A 82 17.80 -1.43 -0.37
C GLU A 82 18.58 -1.65 -1.66
N LYS A 83 19.22 -0.61 -2.21
CA LYS A 83 20.08 -0.74 -3.40
C LYS A 83 21.27 -1.66 -3.14
N GLN A 84 22.00 -1.43 -2.04
CA GLN A 84 23.15 -2.26 -1.67
C GLN A 84 22.76 -3.71 -1.42
N HIS A 85 21.59 -3.94 -0.80
CA HIS A 85 21.07 -5.29 -0.61
C HIS A 85 20.73 -5.98 -1.94
N LEU A 86 20.10 -5.25 -2.85
CA LEU A 86 19.77 -5.74 -4.20
C LEU A 86 21.03 -6.13 -4.98
N GLU A 87 22.06 -5.28 -4.96
CA GLU A 87 23.36 -5.60 -5.60
C GLU A 87 24.02 -6.85 -5.01
N THR A 88 23.93 -7.04 -3.69
CA THR A 88 24.48 -8.21 -3.00
C THR A 88 23.75 -9.48 -3.44
N LEU A 89 22.42 -9.45 -3.48
CA LEU A 89 21.60 -10.56 -3.94
C LEU A 89 21.90 -10.90 -5.41
N GLN A 90 22.05 -9.90 -6.29
CA GLN A 90 22.42 -10.11 -7.69
C GLN A 90 23.78 -10.80 -7.84
N LYS A 91 24.77 -10.42 -7.04
CA LYS A 91 26.10 -11.07 -7.04
C LYS A 91 26.00 -12.53 -6.59
N GLN A 92 25.20 -12.81 -5.57
CA GLN A 92 24.97 -14.17 -5.09
C GLN A 92 24.28 -15.04 -6.14
N LEU A 93 23.22 -14.54 -6.79
CA LEU A 93 22.53 -15.23 -7.87
C LEU A 93 23.50 -15.61 -9.00
N LYS A 94 24.28 -14.65 -9.49
CA LYS A 94 25.27 -14.91 -10.55
C LYS A 94 26.29 -15.97 -10.17
N THR A 95 26.68 -16.02 -8.89
CA THR A 95 27.62 -17.02 -8.39
C THR A 95 27.00 -18.41 -8.34
N ILE A 96 25.76 -18.51 -7.86
CA ILE A 96 25.01 -19.76 -7.78
C ILE A 96 24.71 -20.30 -9.18
N GLU A 97 24.29 -19.44 -10.10
CA GLU A 97 24.06 -19.80 -11.52
C GLU A 97 25.32 -20.38 -12.16
N LYS A 98 26.48 -19.76 -11.91
CA LYS A 98 27.75 -20.28 -12.41
C LYS A 98 28.08 -21.66 -11.83
N GLN A 99 27.88 -21.85 -10.52
CA GLN A 99 28.10 -23.14 -9.86
C GLN A 99 27.18 -24.24 -10.41
N LEU A 100 25.92 -23.89 -10.69
CA LEU A 100 24.95 -24.80 -11.31
C LEU A 100 25.42 -25.23 -12.71
N GLU A 101 25.87 -24.29 -13.53
CA GLU A 101 26.35 -24.58 -14.88
C GLU A 101 27.61 -25.46 -14.84
N ASP A 102 28.58 -25.13 -13.97
CA ASP A 102 29.78 -25.94 -13.79
C ASP A 102 29.45 -27.38 -13.34
N ALA A 103 28.47 -27.54 -12.44
CA ALA A 103 28.01 -28.85 -11.98
C ALA A 103 27.27 -29.62 -13.09
N ARG A 104 26.45 -28.94 -13.88
CA ARG A 104 25.74 -29.52 -15.03
C ARG A 104 26.72 -30.02 -16.09
N MET A 105 27.74 -29.22 -16.42
CA MET A 105 28.79 -29.57 -17.37
C MET A 105 29.63 -30.76 -16.89
N LYS A 106 29.98 -30.81 -15.59
CA LYS A 106 30.68 -31.97 -15.01
C LYS A 106 29.86 -33.26 -15.13
N ASN A 107 28.57 -33.20 -14.81
CA ASN A 107 27.68 -34.36 -14.95
C ASN A 107 27.55 -34.80 -16.41
N LEU A 108 27.43 -33.86 -17.34
CA LEU A 108 27.39 -34.17 -18.77
C LEU A 108 28.66 -34.88 -19.24
N ALA A 109 29.84 -34.36 -18.87
CA ALA A 109 31.12 -34.96 -19.22
C ALA A 109 31.27 -36.39 -18.65
N LEU A 110 30.89 -36.60 -17.39
CA LEU A 110 30.90 -37.92 -16.77
C LEU A 110 29.96 -38.91 -17.48
N ASN A 111 28.75 -38.47 -17.81
CA ASN A 111 27.78 -39.31 -18.54
C ASN A 111 28.19 -39.59 -19.99
N THR A 112 29.06 -38.78 -20.59
CA THR A 112 29.54 -38.99 -21.98
C THR A 112 30.73 -39.94 -22.06
N LEU A 113 31.43 -40.16 -20.94
CA LEU A 113 32.57 -41.09 -20.84
C LEU A 113 32.15 -42.53 -20.46
N ILE A 114 30.86 -42.77 -20.27
CA ILE A 114 30.23 -44.09 -20.07
C ILE A 114 29.65 -44.55 -21.40
#